data_AF-A0A9Q4WS71-F1
#
_entry.id   AF-A0A9Q4WS71-F1
#
_cell.length_a   1.000
_cell.length_b   1.000
_cell.length_c   1.000
_cell.angle_alpha   90.00
_cell.angle_beta   90.00
_cell.angle_gamma   90.00
#
_symmetry.space_group_name_H-M   'P 1'
#
loop_
_entity.id
_entity.type
_entity.pdbx_description
1 polymer ?
#
loop_
_entity_poly.entity_id
_entity_poly.type
_entity_poly.pdbx_seq_one_letter_code
_entity_poly.pdbx_strand_id
1 'polypeptide(L)'
;MQTHPFIGSVINRVMGITLSVVAWMMYSWLLFCYGGEEIWIACLDGLVSVGLLAAAGFLYGYVDGTIHALQIQVALAVLVQAISLAGAFELQVLLERGNVGDFMDSVSLRLVFGILCWIILLQWYRMNRTDESDFEEISGTEADKGQEEAVPAGETFLDRVSVKDGSRIHIIHLEELLYLQAGGDYVTIFTPDGQYVKEQTMKYFETHLPPALFVRIHRSCIVNTEQILRVELFGKENYQVRLKNGVCLRASNAGYKLLKERLSL
;
A
#
# COMPACT_ATOMS: atom_id res chain seq x y z
N MET A 1 -20.83 0.79 3.58
CA MET A 1 -20.64 0.98 2.12
C MET A 1 -19.14 1.08 1.93
N GLN A 2 -18.49 0.08 1.31
CA GLN A 2 -17.05 0.15 1.05
C GLN A 2 -16.77 1.39 0.19
N THR A 3 -15.89 2.26 0.67
CA THR A 3 -15.51 3.46 -0.06
C THR A 3 -14.60 3.04 -1.19
N HIS A 4 -14.95 3.38 -2.42
CA HIS A 4 -14.14 3.02 -3.59
C HIS A 4 -12.71 3.57 -3.41
N PRO A 5 -11.64 2.81 -3.71
CA PRO A 5 -10.24 3.22 -3.44
C PRO A 5 -9.81 4.50 -4.17
N PHE A 6 -10.52 4.84 -5.25
CA PHE A 6 -10.36 6.10 -5.98
C PHE A 6 -10.95 7.33 -5.27
N ILE A 7 -11.90 7.11 -4.35
CA ILE A 7 -12.61 8.16 -3.60
C ILE A 7 -11.97 8.36 -2.22
N GLY A 8 -11.37 7.31 -1.64
CA GLY A 8 -10.75 7.35 -0.30
C GLY A 8 -9.53 8.27 -0.19
N SER A 9 -8.74 8.44 -1.26
CA SER A 9 -7.52 9.26 -1.24
C SER A 9 -7.44 10.23 -2.43
N VAL A 10 -7.19 11.51 -2.10
CA VAL A 10 -6.98 12.58 -3.11
C VAL A 10 -5.77 12.27 -3.99
N ILE A 11 -4.74 11.61 -3.45
CA ILE A 11 -3.52 11.23 -4.18
C ILE A 11 -3.86 10.20 -5.25
N ASN A 12 -4.64 9.17 -4.90
CA ASN A 12 -5.06 8.11 -5.82
C ASN A 12 -5.93 8.66 -6.95
N ARG A 13 -6.82 9.61 -6.62
CA ARG A 13 -7.65 10.32 -7.61
C ARG A 13 -6.79 11.13 -8.59
N VAL A 14 -5.85 11.91 -8.09
CA VAL A 14 -4.96 12.73 -8.93
C VAL A 14 -4.12 11.81 -9.83
N MET A 15 -3.53 10.75 -9.29
CA MET A 15 -2.71 9.81 -10.04
C MET A 15 -3.51 9.05 -11.11
N GLY A 16 -4.73 8.62 -10.81
CA GLY A 16 -5.60 7.96 -11.79
C GLY A 16 -6.03 8.88 -12.94
N ILE A 17 -6.35 10.15 -12.63
CA ILE A 17 -6.68 11.16 -13.64
C ILE A 17 -5.46 11.46 -14.51
N THR A 18 -4.26 11.66 -13.91
CA THR A 18 -3.05 11.93 -14.70
C THR A 18 -2.68 10.77 -15.60
N LEU A 19 -2.75 9.53 -15.11
CA LEU A 19 -2.50 8.33 -15.91
C LEU A 19 -3.50 8.19 -17.07
N SER A 20 -4.78 8.49 -16.84
CA SER A 20 -5.81 8.44 -17.89
C SER A 20 -5.56 9.49 -18.98
N VAL A 21 -5.16 10.70 -18.60
CA VAL A 21 -4.80 11.76 -19.56
C VAL A 21 -3.56 11.39 -20.37
N VAL A 22 -2.53 10.85 -19.72
CA VAL A 22 -1.30 10.40 -20.40
C VAL A 22 -1.61 9.24 -21.36
N ALA A 23 -2.42 8.28 -20.94
CA ALA A 23 -2.85 7.17 -21.78
C ALA A 23 -3.64 7.65 -23.00
N TRP A 24 -4.55 8.62 -22.81
CA TRP A 24 -5.31 9.23 -23.90
C TRP A 24 -4.40 9.94 -24.92
N MET A 25 -3.46 10.76 -24.46
CA MET A 25 -2.52 11.44 -25.34
C MET A 25 -1.64 10.46 -26.11
N MET A 26 -1.11 9.45 -25.43
CA MET A 26 -0.25 8.43 -26.03
C MET A 26 -1.00 7.56 -27.06
N TYR A 27 -2.23 7.15 -26.74
CA TYR A 27 -3.06 6.36 -27.65
C TYR A 27 -3.47 7.16 -28.89
N SER A 28 -3.89 8.42 -28.71
CA SER A 28 -4.25 9.30 -29.82
C SER A 28 -3.04 9.57 -30.73
N TRP A 29 -1.85 9.73 -30.15
CA TRP A 29 -0.61 9.87 -30.91
C TRP A 29 -0.23 8.62 -31.69
N LEU A 30 -0.37 7.43 -31.08
CA LEU A 30 -0.11 6.15 -31.74
C LEU A 30 -1.05 5.92 -32.93
N LEU A 31 -2.35 6.24 -32.78
CA LEU A 31 -3.32 6.16 -33.86
C LEU A 31 -3.01 7.13 -35.01
N PHE A 32 -2.54 8.34 -34.69
CA PHE A 32 -2.11 9.29 -35.73
C PHE A 32 -0.87 8.80 -36.48
N CYS A 33 0.15 8.29 -35.78
CA CYS A 33 1.40 7.87 -36.41
C CYS A 33 1.28 6.56 -37.20
N TYR A 34 0.48 5.60 -36.71
CA TYR A 34 0.41 4.24 -37.25
C TYR A 34 -0.93 3.89 -37.91
N GLY A 35 -2.02 4.52 -37.49
CA GLY A 35 -3.36 4.26 -38.04
C GLY A 35 -3.70 5.10 -39.27
N GLY A 36 -2.87 6.09 -39.63
CA GLY A 36 -3.15 6.99 -40.75
C GLY A 36 -4.37 7.90 -40.54
N GLU A 37 -4.92 7.92 -39.33
CA GLU A 37 -6.11 8.69 -38.96
C GLU A 37 -5.76 10.17 -38.77
N GLU A 38 -6.70 11.06 -39.08
CA GLU A 38 -6.54 12.48 -38.75
C GLU A 38 -6.51 12.69 -37.24
N ILE A 39 -5.70 13.65 -36.79
CA ILE A 39 -5.46 13.88 -35.37
C ILE A 39 -6.74 14.17 -34.57
N TRP A 40 -7.74 14.80 -35.18
CA TRP A 40 -9.03 15.06 -34.52
C TRP A 40 -9.85 13.78 -34.30
N ILE A 41 -9.81 12.83 -35.25
CA ILE A 41 -10.51 11.55 -35.15
C ILE A 41 -9.78 10.64 -34.16
N ALA A 42 -8.45 10.59 -34.22
CA ALA A 42 -7.62 9.86 -33.28
C ALA A 42 -7.82 10.35 -31.83
N CYS A 43 -7.96 11.66 -31.62
CA CYS A 43 -8.29 12.22 -30.31
C CYS A 43 -9.68 11.81 -29.81
N LEU A 44 -10.69 11.80 -30.69
CA LEU A 44 -12.07 11.41 -30.34
C LEU A 44 -12.13 9.92 -30.00
N ASP A 45 -11.56 9.08 -30.87
CA ASP A 45 -11.48 7.63 -30.68
C ASP A 45 -10.70 7.26 -29.40
N GLY A 46 -9.61 7.97 -29.15
CA GLY A 46 -8.84 7.82 -27.93
C GLY A 46 -9.60 8.23 -26.68
N LEU A 47 -10.40 9.30 -26.75
CA LEU A 47 -11.18 9.76 -25.61
C LEU A 47 -12.26 8.73 -25.25
N VAL A 48 -12.93 8.17 -26.27
CA VAL A 48 -13.96 7.13 -26.09
C VAL A 48 -13.33 5.85 -25.55
N SER A 49 -12.21 5.39 -26.13
CA SER A 49 -11.57 4.13 -25.75
C SER A 49 -10.97 4.18 -24.34
N VAL A 50 -10.23 5.26 -24.00
CA VAL A 50 -9.64 5.43 -22.67
C VAL A 50 -10.72 5.73 -21.64
N GLY A 51 -11.76 6.49 -22.00
CA GLY A 51 -12.92 6.74 -21.13
C GLY A 51 -13.66 5.45 -20.77
N LEU A 52 -13.89 4.58 -21.75
CA LEU A 52 -14.51 3.28 -21.54
C LEU A 52 -13.65 2.38 -20.65
N LEU A 53 -12.34 2.36 -20.88
CA LEU A 53 -11.39 1.59 -20.08
C LEU A 53 -11.30 2.11 -18.62
N ALA A 54 -11.35 3.42 -18.42
CA ALA A 54 -11.41 4.04 -17.10
C ALA A 54 -12.73 3.74 -16.38
N ALA A 55 -13.87 3.81 -17.08
CA ALA A 55 -15.17 3.46 -16.53
C ALA A 55 -15.26 1.97 -16.15
N ALA A 56 -14.72 1.09 -17.00
CA ALA A 56 -14.63 -0.33 -16.71
C ALA A 56 -13.70 -0.63 -15.53
N GLY A 57 -12.56 0.06 -15.43
CA GLY A 57 -11.66 -0.02 -14.27
C GLY A 57 -12.32 0.45 -12.97
N PHE A 58 -13.13 1.50 -13.04
CA PHE A 58 -13.92 1.99 -11.90
C PHE A 58 -14.99 0.97 -11.46
N LEU A 59 -15.72 0.38 -12.42
CA LEU A 59 -16.69 -0.69 -12.12
C LEU A 59 -16.01 -1.94 -11.56
N TYR A 60 -14.83 -2.29 -12.10
CA TYR A 60 -14.02 -3.39 -11.60
C TYR A 60 -13.65 -3.19 -10.12
N GLY A 61 -13.37 -1.96 -9.71
CA GLY A 61 -13.06 -1.67 -8.31
C GLY A 61 -14.19 -1.98 -7.33
N TYR A 62 -15.45 -1.81 -7.75
CA TYR A 62 -16.59 -2.19 -6.91
C TYR A 62 -16.73 -3.71 -6.73
N VAL A 63 -16.18 -4.50 -7.67
CA VAL A 63 -16.40 -5.95 -7.78
C VAL A 63 -15.18 -6.75 -7.31
N ASP A 64 -13.99 -6.14 -7.23
CA ASP A 64 -12.70 -6.77 -6.91
C ASP A 64 -12.72 -7.56 -5.58
N GLY A 65 -13.52 -7.15 -4.59
CA GLY A 65 -13.66 -7.87 -3.32
C GLY A 65 -14.33 -9.25 -3.41
N THR A 66 -15.08 -9.51 -4.49
CA THR A 66 -15.87 -10.75 -4.65
C THR A 66 -15.30 -11.71 -5.70
N ILE A 67 -14.46 -11.22 -6.61
CA ILE A 67 -14.05 -11.97 -7.80
C ILE A 67 -12.53 -12.15 -7.85
N HIS A 68 -12.05 -13.22 -7.20
CA HIS A 68 -10.62 -13.60 -7.20
C HIS A 68 -10.23 -14.48 -8.40
N ALA A 69 -11.20 -14.87 -9.24
CA ALA A 69 -10.93 -15.76 -10.36
C ALA A 69 -10.28 -15.01 -11.53
N LEU A 70 -9.03 -15.36 -11.85
CA LEU A 70 -8.30 -14.86 -13.03
C LEU A 70 -9.12 -14.95 -14.32
N GLN A 71 -9.99 -15.96 -14.44
CA GLN A 71 -10.87 -16.15 -15.59
C GLN A 71 -11.82 -14.96 -15.84
N ILE A 72 -12.35 -14.36 -14.78
CA ILE A 72 -13.30 -13.24 -14.90
C ILE A 72 -12.56 -11.94 -15.23
N GLN A 73 -11.36 -11.74 -14.70
CA GLN A 73 -10.50 -10.59 -15.06
C GLN A 73 -10.15 -10.62 -16.55
N VAL A 74 -9.79 -11.79 -17.07
CA VAL A 74 -9.50 -11.98 -18.50
C VAL A 74 -10.77 -11.80 -19.33
N ALA A 75 -11.90 -12.35 -18.90
CA ALA A 75 -13.18 -12.19 -19.61
C ALA A 75 -13.61 -10.71 -19.70
N LEU A 76 -13.45 -9.94 -18.61
CA LEU A 76 -13.76 -8.52 -18.57
C LEU A 76 -12.82 -7.72 -19.48
N ALA A 77 -11.52 -8.04 -19.48
CA ALA A 77 -10.54 -7.41 -20.38
C ALA A 77 -10.90 -7.62 -21.86
N VAL A 78 -11.31 -8.84 -22.21
CA VAL A 78 -11.73 -9.19 -23.57
C VAL A 78 -13.01 -8.46 -23.94
N LEU A 79 -13.99 -8.40 -23.03
CA LEU A 79 -15.26 -7.70 -23.24
C LEU A 79 -15.02 -6.19 -23.50
N VAL A 80 -14.22 -5.55 -22.66
CA VAL A 80 -13.89 -4.11 -22.76
C VAL A 80 -13.21 -3.79 -24.08
N GLN A 81 -12.28 -4.63 -24.51
CA GLN A 81 -11.60 -4.45 -25.80
C GLN A 81 -12.53 -4.73 -26.99
N ALA A 82 -13.42 -5.71 -26.90
CA ALA A 82 -14.40 -5.97 -27.95
C ALA A 82 -15.34 -4.76 -28.15
N ILE A 83 -15.80 -4.15 -27.04
CA ILE A 83 -16.64 -2.95 -27.09
C ILE A 83 -15.86 -1.75 -27.64
N SER A 84 -14.61 -1.57 -27.22
CA SER A 84 -13.75 -0.48 -27.75
C SER A 84 -13.47 -0.63 -29.25
N LEU A 85 -13.21 -1.85 -29.74
CA LEU A 85 -13.02 -2.12 -31.16
C LEU A 85 -14.30 -1.90 -31.97
N ALA A 86 -15.45 -2.33 -31.45
CA ALA A 86 -16.74 -2.12 -32.10
C ALA A 86 -17.05 -0.62 -32.21
N GLY A 87 -16.86 0.14 -31.13
CA GLY A 87 -17.08 1.59 -31.12
C GLY A 87 -16.16 2.34 -32.09
N ALA A 88 -14.89 1.93 -32.18
CA ALA A 88 -13.96 2.53 -33.15
C ALA A 88 -14.33 2.22 -34.60
N PHE A 89 -14.76 0.98 -34.88
CA PHE A 89 -15.22 0.58 -36.20
C PHE A 89 -16.48 1.37 -36.61
N GLU A 90 -17.45 1.49 -35.70
CA GLU A 90 -18.67 2.29 -35.94
C GLU A 90 -18.34 3.77 -36.19
N LEU A 91 -17.41 4.36 -35.45
CA LEU A 91 -16.98 5.75 -35.63
C LEU A 91 -16.37 5.96 -37.03
N GLN A 92 -15.56 5.01 -37.49
CA GLN A 92 -14.91 5.10 -38.81
C GLN A 92 -15.89 4.93 -39.97
N VAL A 93 -16.93 4.09 -39.79
CA VAL A 93 -18.03 3.93 -40.74
C VAL A 93 -18.89 5.19 -40.81
N LEU A 94 -19.21 5.79 -39.64
CA LEU A 94 -20.06 6.98 -39.54
C LEU A 94 -19.41 8.23 -40.15
N LEU A 95 -18.08 8.31 -40.13
CA LEU A 95 -17.31 9.41 -40.70
C LEU A 95 -16.98 9.22 -42.21
N GLU A 96 -17.58 8.22 -42.87
CA GLU A 96 -17.45 7.92 -44.30
C GLU A 96 -16.00 7.89 -44.84
N ARG A 97 -15.04 7.48 -44.00
CA ARG A 97 -13.61 7.53 -44.32
C ARG A 97 -12.87 6.20 -44.38
N GLY A 98 -13.44 5.11 -43.86
CA GLY A 98 -12.67 3.89 -43.63
C GLY A 98 -12.60 2.93 -44.82
N ASN A 99 -11.42 2.80 -45.43
CA ASN A 99 -11.06 1.54 -46.08
C ASN A 99 -10.83 0.49 -44.99
N VAL A 100 -11.44 -0.69 -45.11
CA VAL A 100 -11.36 -1.75 -44.07
C VAL A 100 -9.91 -2.19 -43.79
N GLY A 101 -9.02 -2.00 -44.77
CA GLY A 101 -7.59 -2.28 -44.65
C GLY A 101 -6.89 -1.43 -43.58
N ASP A 102 -7.12 -0.11 -43.59
CA ASP A 102 -6.45 0.83 -42.68
C ASP A 102 -6.90 0.58 -41.23
N PHE A 103 -8.17 0.18 -41.05
CA PHE A 103 -8.67 -0.25 -39.74
C PHE A 103 -7.95 -1.52 -39.27
N MET A 104 -7.82 -2.54 -40.12
CA MET A 104 -7.17 -3.81 -39.74
C MET A 104 -5.73 -3.63 -39.31
N ASP A 105 -4.98 -2.72 -39.93
CA ASP A 105 -3.61 -2.41 -39.54
C ASP A 105 -3.56 -1.82 -38.12
N SER A 106 -4.56 -1.03 -37.74
CA SER A 106 -4.68 -0.45 -36.39
C SER A 106 -5.16 -1.44 -35.32
N VAL A 107 -5.88 -2.52 -35.67
CA VAL A 107 -6.50 -3.45 -34.69
C VAL A 107 -5.46 -4.07 -33.76
N SER A 108 -4.33 -4.51 -34.31
CA SER A 108 -3.26 -5.14 -33.52
C SER A 108 -2.70 -4.18 -32.47
N LEU A 109 -2.53 -2.90 -32.85
CA LEU A 109 -2.05 -1.86 -31.96
C LEU A 109 -3.07 -1.55 -30.85
N ARG A 110 -4.35 -1.48 -31.19
CA ARG A 110 -5.46 -1.25 -30.24
C ARG A 110 -5.53 -2.35 -29.18
N LEU A 111 -5.41 -3.62 -29.60
CA LEU A 111 -5.42 -4.76 -28.69
C LEU A 111 -4.23 -4.75 -27.74
N VAL A 112 -3.02 -4.55 -28.27
CA VAL A 112 -1.81 -4.52 -27.43
C VAL A 112 -1.88 -3.39 -26.42
N PHE A 113 -2.27 -2.18 -26.84
CA PHE A 113 -2.40 -1.04 -25.95
C PHE A 113 -3.50 -1.26 -24.89
N GLY A 114 -4.67 -1.75 -25.31
CA GLY A 114 -5.79 -2.05 -24.42
C GLY A 114 -5.43 -3.08 -23.35
N ILE A 115 -4.77 -4.17 -23.73
CA ILE A 115 -4.27 -5.20 -22.80
C ILE A 115 -3.25 -4.59 -21.82
N LEU A 116 -2.31 -3.79 -22.30
CA LEU A 116 -1.30 -3.15 -21.45
C LEU A 116 -1.93 -2.20 -20.43
N CYS A 117 -2.85 -1.33 -20.85
CA CYS A 117 -3.59 -0.45 -19.95
C CYS A 117 -4.41 -1.23 -18.93
N TRP A 118 -5.05 -2.33 -19.35
CA TRP A 118 -5.79 -3.19 -18.45
C TRP A 118 -4.90 -3.87 -17.40
N ILE A 119 -3.72 -4.37 -17.80
CA ILE A 119 -2.74 -4.96 -16.88
C ILE A 119 -2.24 -3.91 -15.89
N ILE A 120 -1.95 -2.69 -16.34
CA ILE A 120 -1.51 -1.59 -15.47
C ILE A 120 -2.61 -1.25 -14.46
N LEU A 121 -3.88 -1.20 -14.89
CA LEU A 121 -5.02 -0.99 -13.99
C LEU A 121 -5.15 -2.11 -12.96
N LEU A 122 -5.03 -3.38 -13.37
CA LEU A 122 -5.07 -4.51 -12.45
C LEU A 122 -3.92 -4.48 -11.44
N GLN A 123 -2.71 -4.16 -11.89
CA GLN A 123 -1.55 -4.01 -11.00
C GLN A 123 -1.74 -2.86 -10.02
N TRP A 124 -2.25 -1.73 -10.49
CA TRP A 124 -2.58 -0.59 -9.64
C TRP A 124 -3.62 -0.98 -8.59
N TYR A 125 -4.71 -1.64 -8.98
CA TYR A 125 -5.75 -2.06 -8.05
C TYR A 125 -5.22 -3.06 -7.02
N ARG A 126 -4.36 -4.01 -7.44
CA ARG A 126 -3.70 -4.95 -6.52
C ARG A 126 -2.80 -4.26 -5.51
N MET A 127 -2.05 -3.24 -5.93
CA MET A 127 -1.11 -2.49 -5.08
C MET A 127 -1.86 -1.55 -4.13
N ASN A 128 -2.90 -0.89 -4.62
CA ASN A 128 -3.72 0.01 -3.82
C ASN A 128 -4.62 -0.73 -2.83
N ARG A 129 -4.94 -2.01 -3.11
CA ARG A 129 -5.64 -2.89 -2.15
C ARG A 129 -4.73 -3.34 -1.01
N THR A 130 -3.42 -3.54 -1.22
CA THR A 130 -2.51 -3.79 -0.09
C THR A 130 -2.47 -2.59 0.85
N ASP A 131 -2.46 -1.38 0.31
CA ASP A 131 -2.47 -0.17 1.14
C ASP A 131 -3.84 0.06 1.80
N GLU A 132 -4.97 -0.23 1.13
CA GLU A 132 -6.34 0.02 1.64
C GLU A 132 -6.95 -1.13 2.45
N SER A 133 -6.55 -2.39 2.26
CA SER A 133 -6.92 -3.47 3.21
C SER A 133 -6.18 -3.33 4.53
N ASP A 134 -4.97 -2.78 4.47
CA ASP A 134 -4.27 -2.35 5.66
C ASP A 134 -5.02 -1.10 6.20
N PHE A 135 -5.26 -0.04 5.40
CA PHE A 135 -5.94 1.21 5.83
C PHE A 135 -7.40 1.09 6.32
N GLU A 136 -8.26 0.26 5.73
CA GLU A 136 -9.64 0.04 6.22
C GLU A 136 -9.65 -0.84 7.47
N GLU A 137 -8.68 -1.75 7.67
CA GLU A 137 -8.53 -2.50 8.92
C GLU A 137 -7.99 -1.59 10.05
N ILE A 138 -7.17 -0.58 9.71
CA ILE A 138 -6.77 0.53 10.59
C ILE A 138 -7.96 1.44 10.92
N SER A 139 -8.69 1.96 9.91
CA SER A 139 -9.77 2.93 10.12
C SER A 139 -11.02 2.32 10.74
N GLY A 140 -11.31 1.05 10.45
CA GLY A 140 -12.36 0.27 11.10
C GLY A 140 -12.05 -0.02 12.58
N THR A 141 -10.77 -0.01 12.96
CA THR A 141 -10.34 -0.12 14.36
C THR A 141 -10.33 1.23 15.08
N GLU A 142 -10.19 2.35 14.37
CA GLU A 142 -10.24 3.70 14.96
C GLU A 142 -11.67 4.24 15.14
N ALA A 143 -12.64 3.83 14.31
CA ALA A 143 -14.01 4.35 14.38
C ALA A 143 -14.88 3.78 15.53
N ASP A 144 -14.45 2.71 16.20
CA ASP A 144 -15.17 2.11 17.34
C ASP A 144 -14.48 2.34 18.70
N LYS A 145 -13.52 3.26 18.79
CA LYS A 145 -12.91 3.67 20.08
C LYS A 145 -13.15 5.14 20.42
N GLY A 146 -14.36 5.58 20.11
CA GLY A 146 -14.93 6.84 20.57
C GLY A 146 -15.95 6.64 21.70
N GLN A 147 -15.77 5.64 22.58
CA GLN A 147 -16.43 5.63 23.89
C GLN A 147 -15.40 5.43 25.00
N GLU A 148 -15.14 6.57 25.61
CA GLU A 148 -14.52 6.83 26.88
C GLU A 148 -15.28 6.07 27.99
N GLU A 149 -14.86 4.84 28.29
CA GLU A 149 -15.04 4.27 29.61
C GLU A 149 -13.73 4.43 30.39
N ALA A 150 -13.72 5.43 31.26
CA ALA A 150 -12.81 5.48 32.39
C ALA A 150 -13.07 4.24 33.27
N VAL A 151 -12.24 3.21 33.12
CA VAL A 151 -12.16 2.08 34.05
C VAL A 151 -10.84 2.23 34.84
N PRO A 152 -10.88 2.05 36.17
CA PRO A 152 -10.03 2.78 37.09
C PRO A 152 -8.61 2.22 37.18
N ALA A 153 -7.73 3.02 37.79
CA ALA A 153 -6.37 2.69 38.18
C ALA A 153 -6.18 1.22 38.61
N GLY A 154 -5.57 0.45 37.72
CA GLY A 154 -5.00 -0.86 37.95
C GLY A 154 -4.05 -1.13 36.80
N GLU A 155 -2.75 -0.97 37.05
CA GLU A 155 -1.67 -1.15 36.07
C GLU A 155 -1.71 -2.58 35.50
N THR A 156 -2.38 -2.76 34.37
CA THR A 156 -2.32 -4.00 33.58
C THR A 156 -1.53 -3.68 32.33
N PHE A 157 -0.20 -3.82 32.46
CA PHE A 157 0.68 -3.80 31.30
C PHE A 157 0.35 -4.98 30.38
N LEU A 158 0.69 -4.86 29.09
CA LEU A 158 0.50 -5.95 28.13
C LEU A 158 1.37 -7.15 28.53
N ASP A 159 0.81 -8.35 28.58
CA ASP A 159 1.59 -9.59 28.75
C ASP A 159 2.03 -10.20 27.41
N ARG A 160 1.35 -9.84 26.32
CA ARG A 160 1.58 -10.39 24.97
C ARG A 160 1.23 -9.37 23.91
N VAL A 161 1.89 -9.46 22.76
CA VAL A 161 1.60 -8.64 21.57
C VAL A 161 1.08 -9.54 20.46
N SER A 162 -0.13 -9.30 19.99
CA SER A 162 -0.69 -10.01 18.84
C SER A 162 -0.35 -9.27 17.54
N VAL A 163 0.33 -9.96 16.62
CA VAL A 163 0.66 -9.45 15.29
C VAL A 163 -0.07 -10.29 14.25
N LYS A 164 -0.71 -9.62 13.30
CA LYS A 164 -1.36 -10.27 12.17
C LYS A 164 -0.38 -10.24 10.99
N ASP A 165 -0.04 -11.40 10.47
CA ASP A 165 0.81 -11.57 9.29
C ASP A 165 -0.01 -12.25 8.19
N GLY A 166 -0.57 -11.45 7.30
CA GLY A 166 -1.54 -11.89 6.29
C GLY A 166 -2.78 -12.55 6.92
N SER A 167 -2.91 -13.87 6.74
CA SER A 167 -4.02 -14.67 7.30
C SER A 167 -3.72 -15.32 8.65
N ARG A 168 -2.51 -15.16 9.18
CA ARG A 168 -2.05 -15.80 10.43
C ARG A 168 -1.96 -14.77 11.55
N ILE A 169 -2.33 -15.17 12.76
CA ILE A 169 -2.17 -14.34 13.97
C ILE A 169 -1.03 -14.95 14.78
N HIS A 170 0.06 -14.20 14.90
CA HIS A 170 1.21 -14.52 15.74
C HIS A 170 1.04 -13.86 17.10
N ILE A 171 1.04 -14.65 18.17
CA ILE A 171 1.00 -14.15 19.55
C ILE A 171 2.43 -14.18 20.06
N ILE A 172 3.02 -13.00 20.26
CA ILE A 172 4.40 -12.83 20.71
C ILE A 172 4.37 -12.57 22.22
N HIS A 173 5.08 -13.39 22.99
CA HIS A 173 5.26 -13.16 24.41
C HIS A 173 6.34 -12.09 24.65
N LEU A 174 6.20 -11.28 25.70
CA LEU A 174 7.17 -10.21 25.96
C LEU A 174 8.60 -10.70 26.21
N GLU A 175 8.75 -11.92 26.74
CA GLU A 175 10.05 -12.56 26.99
C GLU A 175 10.83 -12.82 25.69
N GLU A 176 10.10 -13.06 24.60
CA GLU A 176 10.66 -13.29 23.26
C GLU A 176 10.94 -11.98 22.51
N LEU A 177 10.52 -10.83 23.05
CA LEU A 177 10.68 -9.53 22.41
C LEU A 177 12.08 -8.98 22.70
N LEU A 178 12.88 -8.80 21.64
CA LEU A 178 14.25 -8.27 21.73
C LEU A 178 14.24 -6.74 21.72
N TYR A 179 13.64 -6.16 20.69
CA TYR A 179 13.49 -4.71 20.53
C TYR A 179 12.39 -4.38 19.53
N LEU A 180 11.90 -3.15 19.61
CA LEU A 180 10.98 -2.55 18.65
C LEU A 180 11.69 -1.41 17.91
N GLN A 181 11.43 -1.30 16.61
CA GLN A 181 11.96 -0.23 15.77
C GLN A 181 10.85 0.42 14.95
N ALA A 182 10.82 1.76 14.91
CA ALA A 182 9.92 2.49 14.05
C ALA A 182 10.40 2.45 12.60
N GLY A 183 9.49 2.14 11.67
CA GLY A 183 9.68 2.13 10.23
C GLY A 183 8.56 2.91 9.55
N GLY A 184 8.69 4.24 9.47
CA GLY A 184 7.61 5.11 9.01
C GLY A 184 6.47 5.14 10.02
N ASP A 185 5.27 4.78 9.57
CA ASP A 185 4.05 4.72 10.39
C ASP A 185 3.87 3.39 11.13
N TYR A 186 4.71 2.40 10.81
CA TYR A 186 4.68 1.07 11.41
C TYR A 186 5.79 0.87 12.46
N VAL A 187 5.59 -0.11 13.34
CA VAL A 187 6.60 -0.57 14.28
C VAL A 187 6.95 -2.03 13.99
N THR A 188 8.22 -2.27 13.72
CA THR A 188 8.77 -3.61 13.55
C THR A 188 9.20 -4.15 14.92
N ILE A 189 8.66 -5.32 15.27
CA ILE A 189 8.95 -6.09 16.47
C ILE A 189 9.95 -7.17 16.10
N PHE A 190 11.09 -7.20 16.78
CA PHE A 190 12.13 -8.19 16.56
C PHE A 190 12.11 -9.24 17.66
N THR A 191 12.06 -10.50 17.24
CA THR A 191 12.10 -11.70 18.08
C THR A 191 13.24 -12.61 17.63
N PRO A 192 13.65 -13.63 18.41
CA PRO A 192 14.62 -14.63 17.97
C PRO A 192 14.20 -15.38 16.70
N ASP A 193 12.90 -15.62 16.54
CA ASP A 193 12.34 -16.42 15.44
C ASP A 193 12.12 -15.62 14.15
N GLY A 194 12.11 -14.29 14.25
CA GLY A 194 11.89 -13.42 13.09
C GLY A 194 11.49 -11.99 13.46
N GLN A 195 11.06 -11.26 12.44
CA GLN A 195 10.59 -9.89 12.54
C GLN A 195 9.11 -9.80 12.15
N TYR A 196 8.35 -9.03 12.91
CA TYR A 196 6.92 -8.87 12.72
C TYR A 196 6.59 -7.39 12.65
N VAL A 197 5.70 -6.99 11.75
CA VAL A 197 5.30 -5.58 11.60
C VAL A 197 3.95 -5.38 12.26
N LYS A 198 3.86 -4.39 13.16
CA LYS A 198 2.62 -4.00 13.80
C LYS A 198 2.38 -2.53 13.55
N GLU A 199 1.17 -2.21 13.13
CA GLU A 199 0.76 -0.84 12.96
C GLU A 199 0.26 -0.26 14.26
N GLN A 200 1.18 0.33 15.00
CA GLN A 200 0.90 0.92 16.28
C GLN A 200 2.01 1.90 16.58
N THR A 201 1.70 3.02 17.23
CA THR A 201 2.71 4.04 17.48
C THR A 201 3.74 3.59 18.53
N MET A 202 4.98 4.10 18.43
CA MET A 202 5.99 3.92 19.48
C MET A 202 5.49 4.40 20.86
N LYS A 203 4.62 5.42 20.89
CA LYS A 203 4.03 5.97 22.11
C LYS A 203 3.08 4.97 22.77
N TYR A 204 2.28 4.25 21.99
CA TYR A 204 1.42 3.19 22.52
C TYR A 204 2.24 2.09 23.19
N PHE A 205 3.30 1.60 22.54
CA PHE A 205 4.17 0.59 23.14
C PHE A 205 4.87 1.13 24.39
N GLU A 206 5.28 2.39 24.41
CA GLU A 206 5.88 3.01 25.58
C GLU A 206 4.93 3.09 26.79
N THR A 207 3.62 3.27 26.58
CA THR A 207 2.65 3.33 27.69
C THR A 207 2.11 1.97 28.12
N HIS A 208 2.09 0.98 27.22
CA HIS A 208 1.48 -0.32 27.49
C HIS A 208 2.50 -1.44 27.77
N LEU A 209 3.76 -1.29 27.36
CA LEU A 209 4.81 -2.23 27.73
C LEU A 209 5.24 -2.01 29.18
N PRO A 210 5.57 -3.09 29.92
CA PRO A 210 6.11 -2.96 31.27
C PRO A 210 7.37 -2.09 31.26
N PRO A 211 7.36 -0.93 31.94
CA PRO A 211 8.51 -0.04 31.94
C PRO A 211 9.71 -0.71 32.61
N ALA A 212 9.50 -1.70 33.49
CA ALA A 212 10.60 -2.45 34.11
C ALA A 212 11.48 -3.19 33.08
N LEU A 213 10.88 -3.72 32.01
CA LEU A 213 11.56 -4.54 31.00
C LEU A 213 11.93 -3.74 29.74
N PHE A 214 11.12 -2.75 29.37
CA PHE A 214 11.29 -2.03 28.11
C PHE A 214 11.70 -0.57 28.34
N VAL A 215 12.73 -0.13 27.60
CA VAL A 215 13.24 1.24 27.66
C VAL A 215 13.37 1.81 26.25
N ARG A 216 12.86 3.03 26.06
CA ARG A 216 13.00 3.79 24.82
C ARG A 216 14.39 4.44 24.74
N ILE A 217 15.31 3.80 24.02
CA ILE A 217 16.69 4.29 23.86
C ILE A 217 16.85 5.32 22.73
N HIS A 218 15.90 5.36 21.79
CA HIS A 218 15.89 6.32 20.69
C HIS A 218 14.44 6.68 20.32
N ARG A 219 14.22 7.81 19.63
CA ARG A 219 12.88 8.18 19.14
C ARG A 219 12.25 7.09 18.26
N SER A 220 13.08 6.26 17.63
CA SER A 220 12.65 5.15 16.78
C SER A 220 12.95 3.76 17.36
N CYS A 221 13.44 3.63 18.61
CA CYS A 221 13.83 2.32 19.15
C CYS A 221 13.44 2.17 20.63
N ILE A 222 12.76 1.07 20.95
CA ILE A 222 12.51 0.57 22.31
C ILE A 222 13.21 -0.78 22.43
N VAL A 223 13.91 -1.03 23.53
CA VAL A 223 14.71 -2.24 23.73
C VAL A 223 14.31 -2.95 25.01
N ASN A 224 14.37 -4.29 24.99
CA ASN A 224 14.29 -5.09 26.21
C ASN A 224 15.63 -5.02 26.96
N THR A 225 15.59 -4.56 28.21
CA THR A 225 16.79 -4.37 29.05
C THR A 225 17.52 -5.68 29.32
N GLU A 226 16.80 -6.80 29.42
CA GLU A 226 17.39 -8.12 29.68
C GLU A 226 18.19 -8.66 28.48
N GLN A 227 17.93 -8.13 27.28
CA GLN A 227 18.58 -8.56 26.04
C GLN A 227 19.82 -7.73 25.71
N ILE A 228 20.15 -6.74 26.55
CA ILE A 228 21.33 -5.90 26.38
C ILE A 228 22.58 -6.67 26.84
N LEU A 229 23.59 -6.72 25.98
CA LEU A 229 24.89 -7.31 26.29
C LEU A 229 25.84 -6.26 26.89
N ARG A 230 25.93 -5.08 26.26
CA ARG A 230 26.77 -3.97 26.71
C ARG A 230 26.38 -2.65 26.03
N VAL A 231 26.77 -1.54 26.64
CA VAL A 231 26.61 -0.19 26.09
C VAL A 231 27.99 0.41 25.86
N GLU A 232 28.24 0.94 24.67
CA GLU A 232 29.53 1.48 24.24
C GLU A 232 29.35 2.94 23.77
N LEU A 233 30.38 3.76 23.97
CA LEU A 233 30.45 5.07 23.33
C LEU A 233 30.82 4.90 21.85
N PHE A 234 30.02 5.48 20.96
CA PHE A 234 30.24 5.50 19.53
C PHE A 234 30.44 6.95 19.05
N GLY A 235 31.68 7.42 19.04
CA GLY A 235 32.03 8.80 18.66
C GLY A 235 31.96 9.78 19.83
N LYS A 236 31.83 11.09 19.54
CA LYS A 236 31.94 12.14 20.57
C LYS A 236 30.72 12.21 21.50
N GLU A 237 29.51 11.86 21.05
CA GLU A 237 28.27 11.98 21.85
C GLU A 237 27.16 10.98 21.48
N ASN A 238 27.45 9.90 20.75
CA ASN A 238 26.45 8.87 20.49
C ASN A 238 26.76 7.62 21.30
N TYR A 239 25.72 6.98 21.82
CA TYR A 239 25.83 5.71 22.52
C TYR A 239 25.32 4.58 21.63
N GLN A 240 25.97 3.42 21.70
CA GLN A 240 25.56 2.23 20.98
C GLN A 240 25.27 1.12 21.99
N VAL A 241 24.07 0.56 21.91
CA VAL A 241 23.62 -0.56 22.74
C VAL A 241 23.77 -1.83 21.91
N ARG A 242 24.61 -2.76 22.37
CA ARG A 242 24.80 -4.06 21.74
C ARG A 242 23.92 -5.09 22.45
N LEU A 243 23.12 -5.82 21.68
CA LEU A 243 22.26 -6.89 22.16
C LEU A 243 22.97 -8.25 22.17
N LYS A 244 22.42 -9.22 22.90
CA LYS A 244 22.93 -10.60 22.98
C LYS A 244 22.97 -11.31 21.62
N ASN A 245 22.06 -10.96 20.70
CA ASN A 245 22.03 -11.48 19.33
C ASN A 245 23.08 -10.82 18.39
N GLY A 246 23.90 -9.89 18.90
CA GLY A 246 24.91 -9.18 18.12
C GLY A 246 24.43 -7.90 17.41
N VAL A 247 23.13 -7.60 17.43
CA VAL A 247 22.57 -6.37 16.85
C VAL A 247 23.03 -5.15 17.65
N CYS A 248 23.39 -4.08 16.95
CA CYS A 248 23.86 -2.84 17.56
C CYS A 248 22.88 -1.70 17.28
N LEU A 249 22.21 -1.20 18.33
CA LEU A 249 21.22 -0.14 18.26
C LEU A 249 21.82 1.20 18.70
N ARG A 250 21.43 2.29 18.06
CA ARG A 250 21.85 3.64 18.46
C ARG A 250 20.94 4.14 19.59
N ALA A 251 21.55 4.76 20.60
CA ALA A 251 20.84 5.43 21.68
C ALA A 251 21.09 6.94 21.62
N SER A 252 20.03 7.72 21.89
CA SER A 252 20.15 9.17 22.07
C SER A 252 20.67 9.50 23.47
N ASN A 253 21.17 10.71 23.69
CA ASN A 253 21.59 11.17 25.02
C ASN A 253 20.49 11.06 26.07
N ALA A 254 19.23 11.37 25.69
CA ALA A 254 18.08 11.23 26.57
C ALA A 254 17.75 9.76 26.86
N GLY A 255 17.74 8.91 25.83
CA GLY A 255 17.47 7.48 25.99
C GLY A 255 18.56 6.76 26.78
N TYR A 256 19.82 7.16 26.64
CA TYR A 256 20.93 6.64 27.44
C TYR A 256 20.79 7.01 28.93
N LYS A 257 20.37 8.23 29.27
CA LYS A 257 20.12 8.61 30.68
C LYS A 257 19.06 7.72 31.32
N LEU A 258 17.93 7.50 30.62
CA LEU A 258 16.88 6.59 31.07
C LEU A 258 17.40 5.16 31.21
N LEU A 259 18.18 4.69 30.24
CA LEU A 259 18.78 3.35 30.29
C LEU A 259 19.73 3.21 31.48
N LYS A 260 20.55 4.24 31.76
CA LYS A 260 21.49 4.27 32.88
C LYS A 260 20.77 4.21 34.23
N GLU A 261 19.72 5.00 34.41
CA GLU A 261 18.88 4.97 35.61
C GLU A 261 18.26 3.58 35.83
N ARG A 262 17.82 2.92 34.76
CA ARG A 262 17.19 1.59 34.84
C ARG A 262 18.17 0.45 35.12
N LEU A 263 19.37 0.53 34.56
CA LEU A 263 20.42 -0.46 34.80
C LEU A 263 21.20 -0.19 36.11
N SER A 264 20.86 0.87 36.85
CA SER A 264 21.56 1.29 38.08
C SER A 264 23.09 1.46 37.88
N LEU A 265 23.48 1.99 36.72
CA LEU A 265 24.88 2.25 36.32
C LEU A 265 25.34 3.67 36.68
#